data_AF-A0A7Y1UVP8-F1
#
_entry.id   AF-A0A7Y1UVP8-F1
#
_cell.length_a   1.000
_cell.length_b   1.000
_cell.length_c   1.000
_cell.angle_alpha   90.00
_cell.angle_beta   90.00
_cell.angle_gamma   90.00
#
_symmetry.space_group_name_H-M   'P 1'
#
loop_
_entity.id
_entity.type
_entity.pdbx_description
1 polymer ?
#
loop_
_entity_poly.entity_id
_entity_poly.type
_entity_poly.pdbx_seq_one_letter_code
_entity_poly.pdbx_strand_id
1 'polypeptide(L)'
;MENQHKANSLIERGNELHNSGDKLSAAPYYREAAELFEPYASFMLVAADSYLEFGKYRDAAAAYQAVLDNHPDHDQARRGLKKARKLADKQAKKNSDLSGLQPVAPSDDGGRRRKKLFGRK
;
A
#
# COMPACT_ATOMS: atom_id res chain seq x y z
N MET A 1 -34.63 -4.04 -2.57
CA MET A 1 -34.36 -5.47 -2.30
C MET A 1 -33.56 -6.12 -3.44
N GLU A 2 -33.84 -5.80 -4.70
CA GLU A 2 -33.20 -6.46 -5.88
C GLU A 2 -31.68 -6.28 -5.94
N ASN A 3 -31.17 -5.08 -5.64
CA ASN A 3 -29.73 -4.83 -5.62
C ASN A 3 -28.98 -5.58 -4.51
N GLN A 4 -29.63 -5.87 -3.38
CA GLN A 4 -29.00 -6.59 -2.27
C GLN A 4 -28.76 -8.06 -2.60
N HIS A 5 -29.73 -8.71 -3.27
CA HIS A 5 -29.56 -10.08 -3.77
C HIS A 5 -28.50 -10.17 -4.86
N LYS A 6 -28.49 -9.21 -5.80
CA LYS A 6 -27.49 -9.16 -6.87
C LYS A 6 -26.09 -8.96 -6.31
N ALA A 7 -25.94 -8.08 -5.33
CA ALA A 7 -24.69 -7.85 -4.64
C ALA A 7 -24.22 -9.11 -3.87
N ASN A 8 -25.12 -9.78 -3.14
CA ASN A 8 -24.81 -11.06 -2.46
C ASN A 8 -24.33 -12.15 -3.44
N SER A 9 -24.95 -12.31 -4.61
CA SER A 9 -24.46 -13.31 -5.59
C SER A 9 -23.08 -12.97 -6.16
N LEU A 10 -22.77 -11.69 -6.35
CA LEU A 10 -21.43 -11.25 -6.77
C LEU A 10 -20.38 -11.52 -5.68
N ILE A 11 -20.77 -11.34 -4.40
CA ILE A 11 -19.93 -11.71 -3.26
C ILE A 11 -19.59 -13.19 -3.28
N GLU A 12 -20.60 -14.05 -3.39
CA GLU A 12 -20.41 -15.50 -3.31
C GLU A 12 -19.40 -15.93 -4.37
N ARG A 13 -19.54 -15.39 -5.59
CA ARG A 13 -18.56 -15.55 -6.67
C ARG A 13 -17.15 -15.10 -6.29
N GLY A 14 -17.03 -13.90 -5.71
CA GLY A 14 -15.76 -13.36 -5.25
C GLY A 14 -15.12 -14.21 -4.14
N ASN A 15 -15.92 -14.73 -3.20
CA ASN A 15 -15.46 -15.57 -2.10
C ASN A 15 -15.00 -16.94 -2.59
N GLU A 16 -15.71 -17.53 -3.55
CA GLU A 16 -15.27 -18.76 -4.22
C GLU A 16 -13.90 -18.59 -4.88
N LEU A 17 -13.69 -17.47 -5.59
CA LEU A 17 -12.41 -17.12 -6.23
C LEU A 17 -11.32 -16.79 -5.20
N HIS A 18 -11.68 -16.17 -4.08
CA HIS A 18 -10.74 -15.90 -3.00
C HIS A 18 -10.28 -17.18 -2.32
N ASN A 19 -11.19 -18.12 -2.07
CA ASN A 19 -10.89 -19.43 -1.48
C ASN A 19 -10.11 -20.33 -2.45
N SER A 20 -10.29 -20.18 -3.76
CA SER A 20 -9.48 -20.90 -4.75
C SER A 20 -8.04 -20.35 -4.88
N GLY A 21 -7.70 -19.27 -4.15
CA GLY A 21 -6.39 -18.64 -4.14
C GLY A 21 -6.24 -17.51 -5.18
N ASP A 22 -7.24 -17.33 -6.04
CA ASP A 22 -7.23 -16.37 -7.14
C ASP A 22 -7.80 -15.00 -6.70
N LYS A 23 -7.16 -14.42 -5.68
CA LYS A 23 -7.57 -13.16 -5.05
C LYS A 23 -7.68 -11.99 -6.05
N LEU A 24 -6.89 -12.02 -7.13
CA LEU A 24 -6.88 -11.02 -8.20
C LEU A 24 -8.18 -11.03 -9.01
N SER A 25 -8.69 -12.23 -9.31
CA SER A 25 -9.93 -12.43 -10.04
C SER A 25 -11.17 -12.13 -9.19
N ALA A 26 -11.06 -12.20 -7.85
CA ALA A 26 -12.13 -11.85 -6.92
C ALA A 26 -12.39 -10.33 -6.80
N ALA A 27 -11.36 -9.51 -7.00
CA ALA A 27 -11.42 -8.06 -6.84
C ALA A 27 -12.53 -7.34 -7.64
N PRO A 28 -12.76 -7.62 -8.95
CA PRO A 28 -13.82 -6.96 -9.71
C PRO A 28 -15.22 -7.31 -9.19
N TYR A 29 -15.46 -8.55 -8.76
CA TYR A 29 -16.76 -8.98 -8.23
C TYR A 29 -17.12 -8.25 -6.93
N TYR A 30 -16.15 -8.09 -6.03
CA TYR A 30 -16.34 -7.33 -4.80
C TYR A 30 -16.55 -5.84 -5.04
N ARG A 31 -15.92 -5.28 -6.07
CA ARG A 31 -16.11 -3.89 -6.47
C ARG A 31 -17.53 -3.67 -7.01
N GLU A 32 -17.98 -4.51 -7.93
CA GLU A 32 -19.31 -4.40 -8.52
C GLU A 32 -20.42 -4.62 -7.49
N ALA A 33 -20.19 -5.52 -6.53
CA ALA A 33 -21.08 -5.73 -5.40
C ALA A 33 -21.14 -4.51 -4.46
N ALA A 34 -20.01 -3.83 -4.22
CA ALA A 34 -19.94 -2.61 -3.43
C ALA A 34 -20.58 -1.38 -4.11
N GLU A 35 -20.62 -1.36 -5.45
CA GLU A 35 -21.33 -0.32 -6.21
C GLU A 35 -22.86 -0.49 -6.16
N LEU A 36 -23.33 -1.72 -5.89
CA LEU A 36 -24.76 -2.05 -5.86
C LEU A 36 -25.41 -1.85 -4.49
N PHE A 37 -24.65 -1.96 -3.39
CA PHE A 37 -25.19 -1.78 -2.03
C PHE A 37 -24.15 -1.16 -1.09
N GLU A 38 -24.55 -0.13 -0.35
CA GLU A 38 -23.66 0.72 0.46
C GLU A 38 -23.12 0.13 1.78
N PRO A 39 -23.65 -0.95 2.41
CA PRO A 39 -23.02 -1.54 3.59
C PRO A 39 -22.05 -2.64 3.15
N TYR A 40 -20.99 -2.26 2.44
CA TYR A 40 -19.98 -3.17 1.86
C TYR A 40 -18.58 -3.00 2.47
N ALA A 41 -18.47 -2.38 3.64
CA ALA A 41 -17.23 -2.19 4.38
C ALA A 41 -16.37 -3.46 4.51
N SER A 42 -17.01 -4.61 4.71
CA SER A 42 -16.32 -5.90 4.88
C SER A 42 -15.53 -6.32 3.63
N PHE A 43 -16.04 -6.02 2.43
CA PHE A 43 -15.42 -6.43 1.16
C PHE A 43 -14.37 -5.45 0.67
N MET A 44 -14.62 -4.15 0.88
CA MET A 44 -13.58 -3.15 0.70
C MET A 44 -12.38 -3.42 1.62
N LEU A 45 -12.58 -4.04 2.79
CA LEU A 45 -11.49 -4.47 3.67
C LEU A 45 -10.63 -5.56 3.05
N VAL A 46 -11.24 -6.58 2.42
CA VAL A 46 -10.53 -7.67 1.72
C VAL A 46 -9.74 -7.12 0.52
N ALA A 47 -10.34 -6.20 -0.24
CA ALA A 47 -9.65 -5.51 -1.33
C ALA A 47 -8.47 -4.66 -0.82
N ALA A 48 -8.67 -3.93 0.28
CA ALA A 48 -7.63 -3.12 0.91
C ALA A 48 -6.45 -3.96 1.41
N ASP A 49 -6.72 -5.13 2.00
CA ASP A 49 -5.67 -6.06 2.44
C ASP A 49 -4.90 -6.63 1.24
N SER A 50 -5.60 -6.99 0.17
CA SER A 50 -4.97 -7.43 -1.09
C SER A 50 -4.03 -6.34 -1.64
N TYR A 51 -4.45 -5.07 -1.70
CA TYR A 51 -3.58 -3.98 -2.13
C TYR A 51 -2.34 -3.81 -1.24
N LEU A 52 -2.49 -4.08 0.06
CA LEU A 52 -1.40 -4.04 1.04
C LEU A 52 -0.39 -5.18 0.79
N GLU A 53 -0.86 -6.38 0.44
CA GLU A 53 -0.02 -7.53 0.04
C GLU A 53 0.74 -7.26 -1.28
N PHE A 54 0.09 -6.65 -2.27
CA PHE A 54 0.69 -6.30 -3.57
C PHE A 54 1.62 -5.07 -3.52
N GLY A 55 1.82 -4.46 -2.35
CA GLY A 55 2.69 -3.29 -2.20
C GLY A 55 2.08 -1.97 -2.69
N LYS A 56 0.80 -1.95 -3.05
CA LYS A 56 0.05 -0.75 -3.42
C LYS A 56 -0.48 -0.03 -2.19
N TYR A 57 0.44 0.48 -1.37
CA TYR A 57 0.11 1.03 -0.05
C TYR A 57 -0.79 2.28 -0.10
N ARG A 58 -0.73 3.06 -1.18
CA ARG A 58 -1.58 4.26 -1.38
C ARG A 58 -3.03 3.87 -1.65
N ASP A 59 -3.25 2.93 -2.56
CA ASP A 59 -4.58 2.39 -2.88
C ASP A 59 -5.18 1.65 -1.68
N ALA A 60 -4.37 0.87 -0.96
CA ALA A 60 -4.79 0.21 0.28
C ALA A 60 -5.30 1.22 1.32
N ALA A 61 -4.57 2.33 1.53
CA ALA A 61 -4.98 3.36 2.47
C ALA A 61 -6.30 4.03 2.08
N ALA A 62 -6.52 4.32 0.79
CA ALA A 62 -7.78 4.87 0.30
C ALA A 62 -8.95 3.92 0.54
N ALA A 63 -8.77 2.63 0.26
CA ALA A 63 -9.78 1.60 0.49
C ALA A 63 -10.13 1.46 1.99
N TYR A 64 -9.14 1.43 2.88
CA TYR A 64 -9.40 1.41 4.34
C TYR A 64 -10.09 2.69 4.84
N GLN A 65 -9.76 3.86 4.27
CA GLN A 65 -10.39 5.12 4.63
C GLN A 65 -11.88 5.11 4.28
N ALA A 66 -12.25 4.63 3.09
CA ALA A 66 -13.64 4.51 2.67
C ALA A 66 -14.45 3.50 3.51
N VAL A 67 -13.81 2.43 3.98
CA VAL A 67 -14.41 1.51 4.97
C VAL A 67 -14.72 2.24 6.28
N LEU A 68 -13.79 3.07 6.76
CA LEU A 68 -13.96 3.82 8.00
C LEU A 68 -14.92 5.00 7.88
N ASP A 69 -15.11 5.54 6.68
CA ASP A 69 -16.09 6.60 6.41
C ASP A 69 -17.53 6.07 6.61
N ASN A 70 -17.78 4.85 6.13
CA ASN A 70 -19.05 4.16 6.29
C ASN A 70 -19.19 3.47 7.65
N HIS A 71 -18.11 2.89 8.16
CA HIS A 71 -18.07 2.15 9.41
C HIS A 71 -16.91 2.64 10.29
N PRO A 72 -17.08 3.79 10.98
CA PRO A 72 -16.02 4.40 11.77
C PRO A 72 -15.52 3.52 12.91
N ASP A 73 -16.34 2.55 13.36
CA ASP A 73 -16.03 1.61 14.43
C ASP A 73 -15.28 0.34 13.96
N HIS A 74 -14.87 0.28 12.69
CA HIS A 74 -14.23 -0.93 12.17
C HIS A 74 -12.73 -1.01 12.52
N ASP A 75 -12.42 -1.65 13.66
CA ASP A 75 -11.05 -1.82 14.18
C ASP A 75 -10.06 -2.45 13.20
N GLN A 76 -10.51 -3.40 12.38
CA GLN A 76 -9.70 -4.04 11.34
C GLN A 76 -9.23 -3.00 10.31
N ALA A 77 -10.13 -2.13 9.83
CA ALA A 77 -9.80 -1.10 8.87
C ALA A 77 -8.92 0.01 9.47
N ARG A 78 -9.13 0.40 10.73
CA ARG A 78 -8.25 1.34 11.44
C ARG A 78 -6.81 0.84 11.53
N ARG A 79 -6.64 -0.44 11.87
CA ARG A 79 -5.33 -1.10 11.93
C ARG A 79 -4.70 -1.22 10.55
N GLY A 80 -5.49 -1.61 9.54
CA GLY A 80 -5.10 -1.68 8.13
C GLY A 80 -4.60 -0.34 7.57
N LEU A 81 -5.35 0.74 7.79
CA LEU A 81 -4.99 2.10 7.38
C LEU A 81 -3.65 2.54 7.98
N LYS A 82 -3.46 2.33 9.29
CA LYS A 82 -2.22 2.68 9.99
C LYS A 82 -1.02 1.90 9.44
N LYS A 83 -1.21 0.62 9.13
CA LYS A 83 -0.19 -0.25 8.53
C LYS A 83 0.15 0.20 7.09
N ALA A 84 -0.87 0.45 6.27
CA ALA A 84 -0.71 0.94 4.89
C ALA A 84 0.05 2.27 4.85
N ARG A 85 -0.29 3.25 5.69
CA ARG A 85 0.44 4.54 5.76
C ARG A 85 1.90 4.37 6.19
N LYS A 86 2.18 3.50 7.17
CA LYS A 86 3.56 3.19 7.58
C LYS A 86 4.38 2.57 6.46
N LEU A 87 3.79 1.64 5.71
CA LEU A 87 4.45 0.99 4.60
C LEU A 87 4.63 1.94 3.41
N ALA A 88 3.65 2.80 3.13
CA ALA A 88 3.78 3.86 2.13
C ALA A 88 4.94 4.82 2.44
N ASP A 89 5.06 5.29 3.70
CA ASP A 89 6.19 6.11 4.16
C ASP A 89 7.53 5.36 4.01
N LYS A 90 7.56 4.09 4.41
CA LYS A 90 8.77 3.26 4.30
C LYS A 90 9.16 3.01 2.85
N GLN A 91 8.19 2.79 1.96
CA GLN A 91 8.42 2.59 0.53
C GLN A 91 8.87 3.90 -0.13
N ALA A 92 8.29 5.04 0.26
CA ALA A 92 8.72 6.35 -0.20
C ALA A 92 10.17 6.62 0.21
N LYS A 93 10.54 6.35 1.47
CA LYS A 93 11.93 6.45 1.95
C LYS A 93 12.88 5.50 1.23
N LYS A 94 12.46 4.25 1.00
CA LYS A 94 13.25 3.27 0.26
C LYS A 94 13.46 3.68 -1.20
N ASN A 95 12.43 4.21 -1.86
CA ASN A 95 12.56 4.74 -3.21
C ASN A 95 13.42 6.00 -3.24
N SER A 96 13.31 6.91 -2.26
CA SER A 96 14.15 8.11 -2.21
C SER A 96 15.62 7.80 -1.94
N ASP A 97 15.91 6.78 -1.12
CA ASP A 97 17.27 6.30 -0.85
C ASP A 97 17.89 5.65 -2.10
N LEU A 98 17.11 4.88 -2.86
CA LEU A 98 17.52 4.31 -4.14
C LEU A 98 17.61 5.35 -5.28
N SER A 99 16.91 6.48 -5.15
CA SER A 99 17.02 7.62 -6.09
C SER A 99 18.25 8.48 -5.81
N GLY A 100 18.88 8.32 -4.63
CA GLY A 100 20.09 9.03 -4.22
C GLY A 100 21.39 8.35 -4.66
N LEU A 101 21.34 7.14 -5.22
CA LEU A 101 22.50 6.47 -5.81
C LEU A 101 22.71 6.95 -7.26
N GLN A 102 22.99 8.25 -7.44
CA GLN A 102 23.87 8.60 -8.55
C GLN A 102 25.22 7.90 -8.28
N PRO A 103 25.88 7.32 -9.29
CA PRO A 103 27.26 6.88 -9.13
C PRO A 103 28.09 8.12 -8.84
N VAL A 104 28.29 8.42 -7.55
CA VAL A 104 29.42 9.22 -7.11
C VAL A 104 30.63 8.41 -7.56
N ALA A 105 31.19 8.84 -8.69
CA ALA A 105 32.49 8.41 -9.15
C ALA A 105 33.44 8.36 -7.96
N PRO A 106 34.37 7.39 -7.89
CA PRO A 106 35.41 7.43 -6.87
C PRO A 106 36.03 8.83 -6.97
N SER A 107 35.82 9.65 -5.95
CA SER A 107 36.48 10.93 -5.82
C SER A 107 37.93 10.61 -5.54
N ASP A 108 38.63 10.37 -6.65
CA ASP A 108 40.06 10.17 -6.75
C ASP A 108 40.74 11.44 -6.23
N ASP A 109 41.64 11.18 -5.31
CA ASP A 109 42.85 11.89 -4.95
C ASP A 109 43.08 13.28 -5.55
N GLY A 110 43.24 14.28 -4.69
CA GLY A 110 43.79 15.56 -5.12
C GLY A 110 43.64 16.68 -4.12
N GLY A 111 44.16 16.56 -2.89
CA GLY A 111 44.10 17.73 -2.03
C GLY A 111 44.59 17.68 -0.59
N ARG A 112 45.24 16.62 -0.09
CA ARG A 112 46.01 16.77 1.16
C ARG A 112 47.37 17.36 0.86
N ARG A 113 47.40 18.69 0.70
CA ARG A 113 48.61 19.51 0.84
C ARG A 113 49.24 19.25 2.21
N ARG A 114 50.13 18.25 2.29
CA ARG A 114 51.18 18.21 3.29
C ARG A 114 52.16 19.32 2.93
N LYS A 115 52.20 20.38 3.73
CA LYS A 115 53.39 21.22 3.80
C LYS A 115 53.83 21.33 5.26
N LYS A 116 54.41 20.23 5.76
CA LYS A 116 55.47 20.32 6.78
C LYS A 116 56.67 20.94 6.08
N LEU A 117 57.06 22.13 6.49
CA LEU A 117 58.41 22.64 6.30
C LEU A 117 58.90 23.11 7.66
N PHE A 118 59.63 22.20 8.30
CA PHE A 118 60.67 22.51 9.27
C PHE A 118 61.76 23.33 8.57
N GLY A 119 62.33 24.34 9.26
CA GLY A 119 63.70 24.79 8.95
C GLY A 119 64.01 26.28 9.16
N ARG A 120 64.62 26.57 10.31
CA ARG A 120 65.79 27.46 10.54
C ARG A 120 65.78 28.90 9.97
N LYS A 121 65.78 29.89 10.87
CA LYS A 121 66.98 30.65 11.27
C LYS A 121 66.70 31.43 12.55
#